data_AF-A0A0Q9ICN8-F1
#
_entry.id   AF-A0A0Q9ICN8-F1
#
_cell.length_a   1.000
_cell.length_b   1.000
_cell.length_c   1.000
_cell.angle_alpha   90.00
_cell.angle_beta   90.00
_cell.angle_gamma   90.00
#
_symmetry.space_group_name_H-M   'P 1'
#
loop_
_entity.id
_entity.type
_entity.pdbx_description
1 polymer ?
#
loop_
_entity_poly.entity_id
_entity_poly.type
_entity_poly.pdbx_seq_one_letter_code
_entity_poly.pdbx_strand_id
1 'polypeptide(L)'
;MISKQTYAVVAAVIALSSPAWAQEGKTAQQTGMSIAKKRGYSNPNCYADVFASYAAQNSKGQWRAPTGKAAVGYKNEQHAKCGISI
;
A
#
# COMPACT_ATOMS: atom_id res chain seq x y z
N MET A 1 41.35 45.02 26.81
CA MET A 1 40.87 43.66 27.17
C MET A 1 39.52 43.46 26.52
N ILE A 2 39.43 42.43 25.67
CA ILE A 2 38.31 42.09 24.78
C ILE A 2 37.27 41.26 25.56
N SER A 3 36.00 41.34 25.15
CA SER A 3 34.84 40.47 25.47
C SER A 3 33.75 41.24 26.23
N LYS A 4 32.46 41.21 25.86
CA LYS A 4 31.66 40.12 25.31
C LYS A 4 30.56 40.73 24.43
N GLN A 5 30.51 40.39 23.14
CA GLN A 5 29.30 40.61 22.35
C GLN A 5 28.35 39.44 22.64
N THR A 6 27.28 39.75 23.34
CA THR A 6 26.18 38.85 23.66
C THR A 6 25.35 38.67 22.39
N TYR A 7 25.65 37.64 21.59
CA TYR A 7 24.83 37.26 20.44
C TYR A 7 23.63 36.46 20.93
N ALA A 8 22.45 37.07 20.86
CA ALA A 8 21.19 36.43 21.17
C ALA A 8 20.45 36.08 19.87
N VAL A 9 20.03 34.81 19.77
CA VAL A 9 18.90 34.25 18.98
C VAL A 9 19.08 34.35 17.46
N VAL A 10 18.96 33.31 16.64
CA VAL A 10 17.77 32.50 16.38
C VAL A 10 18.19 31.13 15.83
N ALA A 11 17.92 30.05 16.57
CA ALA A 11 17.89 28.71 15.99
C ALA A 11 16.56 28.57 15.24
N ALA A 12 16.58 28.88 13.94
CA ALA A 12 15.44 28.62 13.07
C ALA A 12 15.29 27.10 12.92
N VAL A 13 14.34 26.54 13.65
CA VAL A 13 13.88 25.16 13.49
C VAL A 13 13.21 25.07 12.12
N ILE A 14 13.96 24.63 11.11
CA ILE A 14 13.37 24.17 9.85
C ILE A 14 12.84 22.77 10.15
N ALA A 15 11.62 22.71 10.68
CA ALA A 15 10.82 21.51 10.60
C ALA A 15 10.66 21.18 9.12
N LEU A 16 11.46 20.23 8.63
CA LEU A 16 11.21 19.53 7.38
C LEU A 16 9.95 18.68 7.56
N SER A 17 8.80 19.33 7.69
CA SER A 17 7.51 18.70 7.42
C SER A 17 7.44 18.54 5.91
N SER A 18 8.15 17.53 5.40
CA SER A 18 7.84 16.98 4.09
C SER A 18 6.35 16.67 4.10
N PRO A 19 5.53 17.25 3.20
CA PRO A 19 4.26 16.64 2.92
C PRO A 19 4.63 15.28 2.35
N ALA A 20 4.53 14.25 3.18
CA ALA A 20 4.28 12.92 2.64
C ALA A 20 2.95 13.10 1.92
N TRP A 21 3.01 13.42 0.63
CA TRP A 21 1.90 13.27 -0.27
C TRP A 21 1.48 11.83 -0.10
N ALA A 22 0.50 11.64 0.79
CA ALA A 22 -0.34 10.48 0.81
C ALA A 22 -0.74 10.31 -0.64
N GLN A 23 -0.14 9.34 -1.32
CA GLN A 23 -0.57 8.98 -2.64
C GLN A 23 -2.03 8.53 -2.45
N GLU A 24 -2.99 9.40 -2.76
CA GLU A 24 -4.44 9.12 -2.73
C GLU A 24 -4.84 8.11 -3.84
N GLY A 25 -3.92 7.21 -4.20
CA GLY A 25 -4.22 6.05 -5.02
C GLY A 25 -4.86 4.96 -4.17
N LYS A 26 -5.85 4.25 -4.72
CA LYS A 26 -6.39 3.06 -4.06
C LYS A 26 -5.24 2.10 -3.75
N THR A 27 -5.19 1.62 -2.52
CA THR A 27 -4.20 0.61 -2.12
C THR A 27 -4.49 -0.72 -2.84
N ALA A 28 -3.51 -1.62 -2.83
CA ALA A 28 -3.69 -2.98 -3.34
C ALA A 28 -4.87 -3.66 -2.64
N GLN A 29 -4.97 -3.52 -1.32
CA GLN A 29 -6.04 -4.08 -0.50
C GLN A 29 -7.41 -3.49 -0.89
N GLN A 30 -7.55 -2.18 -1.03
CA GLN A 30 -8.80 -1.54 -1.47
C GLN A 30 -9.21 -1.99 -2.88
N THR A 31 -8.24 -2.20 -3.76
CA THR A 31 -8.48 -2.72 -5.11
C THR A 31 -8.98 -4.17 -5.05
N GLY A 32 -8.30 -5.01 -4.26
CA GLY A 32 -8.69 -6.40 -4.02
C GLY A 32 -10.11 -6.49 -3.46
N MET A 33 -10.45 -5.65 -2.47
CA MET A 33 -11.78 -5.55 -1.89
C MET A 33 -12.85 -5.23 -2.94
N SER A 34 -12.59 -4.24 -3.79
CA SER A 34 -13.53 -3.86 -4.85
C SER A 34 -13.74 -5.00 -5.86
N ILE A 35 -12.69 -5.74 -6.20
CA ILE A 35 -12.77 -6.92 -7.08
C ILE A 35 -13.61 -8.01 -6.41
N ALA A 36 -13.32 -8.34 -5.14
CA ALA A 36 -14.01 -9.39 -4.43
C ALA A 36 -15.51 -9.13 -4.29
N LYS A 37 -15.88 -7.90 -3.91
CA LYS A 37 -17.28 -7.47 -3.83
C LYS A 37 -17.97 -7.54 -5.18
N LYS A 38 -17.31 -7.06 -6.25
CA LYS A 38 -17.86 -7.12 -7.62
C LYS A 38 -18.07 -8.56 -8.10
N ARG A 39 -17.23 -9.50 -7.67
CA ARG A 39 -17.34 -10.92 -8.00
C ARG A 39 -18.28 -11.71 -7.08
N GLY A 40 -18.79 -11.10 -6.01
CA GLY A 40 -19.70 -11.76 -5.07
C GLY A 40 -19.02 -12.82 -4.19
N TYR A 41 -17.73 -12.68 -3.90
CA TYR A 41 -17.07 -13.63 -2.99
C TYR A 41 -17.61 -13.48 -1.56
N SER A 42 -17.82 -14.62 -0.90
CA SER A 42 -18.37 -14.71 0.46
C SER A 42 -17.47 -14.06 1.52
N ASN A 43 -16.14 -14.05 1.31
CA ASN A 43 -15.17 -13.40 2.19
C ASN A 43 -14.30 -12.39 1.42
N PRO A 44 -14.82 -11.18 1.15
CA PRO A 44 -14.10 -10.19 0.36
C PRO A 44 -12.89 -9.59 1.09
N ASN A 45 -12.90 -9.58 2.43
CA ASN A 45 -11.79 -9.10 3.24
C ASN A 45 -10.58 -10.03 3.11
N CYS A 46 -10.77 -11.34 3.30
CA CYS A 46 -9.68 -12.31 3.13
C CYS A 46 -9.12 -12.28 1.70
N TYR A 47 -9.99 -12.19 0.69
CA TYR A 47 -9.54 -12.03 -0.70
C TYR A 47 -8.64 -10.80 -0.88
N ALA A 48 -9.03 -9.67 -0.29
CA ALA A 48 -8.33 -8.40 -0.42
C ALA A 48 -6.93 -8.44 0.20
N ASP A 49 -6.79 -9.12 1.35
CA ASP A 49 -5.52 -9.25 2.04
C ASP A 49 -4.54 -10.14 1.25
N VAL A 50 -5.00 -11.31 0.80
CA VAL A 50 -4.19 -12.18 -0.07
C VAL A 50 -3.88 -11.49 -1.39
N PHE A 51 -4.82 -10.75 -1.97
CA PHE A 51 -4.56 -9.93 -3.16
C PHE A 51 -3.45 -8.92 -2.90
N ALA A 52 -3.48 -8.20 -1.78
CA ALA A 52 -2.49 -7.19 -1.45
C ALA A 52 -1.07 -7.76 -1.32
N SER A 53 -0.91 -8.98 -0.82
CA SER A 53 0.40 -9.65 -0.71
C SER A 53 1.03 -10.02 -2.05
N TYR A 54 0.22 -10.23 -3.09
CA TYR A 54 0.69 -10.67 -4.41
C TYR A 54 0.56 -9.60 -5.51
N ALA A 55 -0.18 -8.53 -5.24
CA ALA A 55 -0.49 -7.53 -6.25
C ALA A 55 0.76 -6.80 -6.70
N ALA A 56 0.83 -6.56 -8.01
CA ALA A 56 1.83 -5.69 -8.61
C ALA A 56 1.14 -4.57 -9.36
N GLN A 57 1.79 -3.41 -9.43
CA GLN A 57 1.34 -2.33 -10.30
C GLN A 57 1.78 -2.60 -11.73
N ASN A 58 0.89 -2.34 -12.69
CA ASN A 58 1.27 -2.29 -14.10
C ASN A 58 1.96 -0.94 -14.44
N SER A 59 2.35 -0.76 -15.70
CA SER A 59 2.95 0.50 -16.19
C SER A 59 2.07 1.75 -16.03
N LYS A 60 0.77 1.58 -15.71
CA LYS A 60 -0.20 2.65 -15.45
C LYS A 60 -0.43 2.87 -13.95
N GLY A 61 0.35 2.25 -13.07
CA GLY A 61 0.18 2.35 -11.61
C GLY A 61 -1.04 1.60 -11.05
N GLN A 62 -1.70 0.76 -11.84
CA GLN A 62 -2.90 0.04 -11.40
C GLN A 62 -2.53 -1.29 -10.77
N TRP A 63 -3.06 -1.55 -9.57
CA TRP A 63 -2.93 -2.85 -8.92
C TRP A 63 -3.62 -3.96 -9.70
N ARG A 64 -2.90 -5.03 -9.99
CA ARG A 64 -3.39 -6.22 -10.68
C ARG A 64 -3.02 -7.47 -9.89
N ALA A 65 -3.85 -8.50 -10.05
CA ALA A 65 -3.51 -9.84 -9.58
C ALA A 65 -2.22 -10.30 -10.28
N PRO A 66 -1.39 -11.12 -9.61
CA PRO A 66 -0.17 -11.64 -10.20
C PRO A 66 -0.48 -12.48 -11.44
N THR A 67 0.49 -12.56 -12.34
CA THR A 67 0.44 -13.42 -13.54
C THR A 67 1.63 -14.38 -13.55
N GLY A 68 1.62 -15.35 -14.47
CA GLY A 68 2.71 -16.33 -14.60
C GLY A 68 2.87 -17.21 -13.36
N LYS A 69 4.12 -17.46 -12.94
CA LYS A 69 4.43 -18.39 -11.82
C LYS A 69 3.81 -17.95 -10.50
N ALA A 70 3.75 -16.65 -10.22
CA ALA A 70 3.16 -16.12 -8.98
C ALA A 70 1.63 -16.31 -8.92
N ALA A 71 0.95 -16.47 -10.06
CA ALA A 71 -0.48 -16.73 -10.09
C ALA A 71 -0.86 -18.07 -9.44
N VAL A 72 0.02 -19.08 -9.51
CA VAL A 72 -0.22 -20.39 -8.89
C VAL A 72 -0.24 -20.26 -7.37
N GLY A 73 0.77 -19.60 -6.79
CA GLY A 73 0.83 -19.35 -5.34
C GLY A 73 -0.38 -18.54 -4.85
N TYR A 74 -0.73 -17.48 -5.59
CA TYR A 74 -1.90 -16.67 -5.30
C TYR A 74 -3.21 -17.47 -5.30
N LYS A 75 -3.46 -18.29 -6.33
CA LYS A 75 -4.66 -19.14 -6.39
C LYS A 75 -4.71 -20.14 -5.23
N ASN A 76 -3.59 -20.79 -4.95
CA ASN A 76 -3.50 -21.75 -3.85
C ASN A 76 -3.75 -21.07 -2.50
N GLU A 77 -3.21 -19.87 -2.29
CA GLU A 77 -3.39 -19.15 -1.04
C GLU A 77 -4.82 -18.60 -0.88
N GLN A 78 -5.46 -18.15 -1.97
CA GLN A 78 -6.87 -17.77 -1.95
C GLN A 78 -7.77 -18.95 -1.58
N HIS A 79 -7.47 -20.14 -2.11
CA HIS A 79 -8.21 -21.34 -1.77
C HIS A 79 -7.95 -21.76 -0.32
N ALA A 80 -6.69 -21.86 0.09
CA ALA A 80 -6.30 -22.35 1.41
C ALA A 80 -6.72 -21.42 2.56
N LYS A 81 -6.58 -20.10 2.39
CA LYS A 81 -6.91 -19.13 3.45
C LYS A 81 -8.35 -18.66 3.41
N CYS A 82 -8.90 -18.46 2.21
CA CYS A 82 -10.20 -17.80 2.04
C CYS A 82 -11.30 -18.73 1.54
N GLY A 83 -10.97 -19.97 1.15
CA GLY A 83 -11.93 -20.88 0.53
C GLY A 83 -12.38 -20.43 -0.87
N ILE A 84 -11.65 -19.52 -1.51
CA ILE A 84 -12.02 -18.92 -2.80
C ILE A 84 -11.25 -19.60 -3.93
N SER A 85 -11.96 -20.04 -4.97
CA SER A 85 -11.37 -20.60 -6.19
C SER A 85 -11.41 -19.58 -7.34
N ILE A 86 -10.26 -19.36 -8.00
CA ILE A 86 -10.00 -18.33 -9.02
C ILE A 86 -9.07 -18.81 -10.13
#